data_AF-A0A7Y6CDW7-F1
#
_entry.id   AF-A0A7Y6CDW7-F1
#
_cell.length_a   1.000
_cell.length_b   1.000
_cell.length_c   1.000
_cell.angle_alpha   90.00
_cell.angle_beta   90.00
_cell.angle_gamma   90.00
#
_symmetry.space_group_name_H-M   'P 1'
#
loop_
_entity.id
_entity.type
_entity.pdbx_description
1 polymer ?
#
loop_
_entity_poly.entity_id
_entity_poly.type
_entity_poly.pdbx_seq_one_letter_code
_entity_poly.pdbx_strand_id
1 'polypeptide(L)'
;MDRQTVVTSDDHKLGTVVEERDNCVIIETGHVFKTKHAIPREFLHEGDGELRATVTKDVVDDSPKVDLENWDCSAVRLHYGLDGPFEVDSDPNSLDNAETAAARAGMPTAPEQRLDVMENKDRNALPAVHERQANAADPAGTTSNLD
;
A
#
# COMPACT_ATOMS: atom_id res chain seq x y z
N MET A 1 3.62 13.33 33.06
CA MET A 1 3.38 12.54 31.84
C MET A 1 4.09 13.27 30.73
N ASP A 2 5.18 12.70 30.27
CA ASP A 2 6.10 13.32 29.33
C ASP A 2 5.40 13.53 27.99
N ARG A 3 5.55 14.75 27.46
CA ARG A 3 4.99 15.19 26.19
C ARG A 3 5.73 14.50 25.05
N GLN A 4 5.35 13.26 24.75
CA GLN A 4 6.01 12.43 23.76
C GLN A 4 5.86 13.05 22.36
N THR A 5 6.96 13.11 21.63
CA THR A 5 6.97 13.61 20.25
C THR A 5 6.52 12.50 19.30
N VAL A 6 5.69 12.85 18.33
CA VAL A 6 5.26 11.94 17.27
C VAL A 6 5.99 12.27 15.97
N VAL A 7 6.60 11.24 15.37
CA VAL A 7 7.33 11.29 14.11
C VAL A 7 6.61 10.39 13.10
N THR A 8 6.42 10.85 11.86
CA THR A 8 5.78 10.07 10.80
C THR A 8 6.74 9.08 10.17
N SER A 9 6.21 8.21 9.32
CA SER A 9 7.00 7.28 8.51
C SER A 9 7.97 8.01 7.56
N ASP A 10 7.72 9.28 7.27
CA ASP A 10 8.56 10.14 6.42
C ASP A 10 9.59 10.94 7.24
N ASP A 11 9.88 10.49 8.47
CA ASP A 11 10.78 11.14 9.44
C ASP A 11 10.40 12.60 9.78
N HIS A 12 9.15 12.99 9.51
CA HIS A 12 8.66 14.33 9.81
C HIS A 12 8.05 14.40 11.19
N LYS A 13 8.48 15.40 11.97
CA LYS A 13 7.90 15.71 13.28
C LYS A 13 6.51 16.34 13.11
N LEU A 14 5.47 15.61 13.52
CA LEU A 14 4.09 16.09 13.48
C LEU A 14 3.80 17.07 14.61
N GLY A 15 4.28 16.74 15.81
CA GLY A 15 3.95 17.50 17.00
C GLY A 15 4.11 16.70 18.28
N THR A 16 3.24 16.99 19.23
CA THR A 16 3.32 16.47 20.60
C THR A 16 2.01 15.81 20.99
N VAL A 17 2.09 14.68 21.69
CA VAL A 17 0.93 14.03 22.28
C VAL A 17 0.36 14.92 23.38
N VAL A 18 -0.94 15.21 23.28
CA VAL A 18 -1.71 15.97 24.27
C VAL A 18 -2.44 15.02 25.20
N GLU A 19 -3.13 14.03 24.63
CA GLU A 19 -3.98 13.09 25.35
C GLU A 19 -4.11 11.79 24.56
N GLU A 20 -4.41 10.69 25.25
CA GLU A 20 -4.79 9.42 24.64
C GLU A 20 -6.20 9.06 25.13
N ARG A 21 -7.11 8.77 24.20
CA ARG A 21 -8.50 8.43 24.50
C ARG A 21 -9.08 7.49 23.45
N ASP A 22 -9.88 6.52 23.89
CA ASP A 22 -10.60 5.58 22.99
C ASP A 22 -9.70 4.90 21.95
N ASN A 23 -8.49 4.52 22.36
CA ASN A 23 -7.47 3.90 21.50
C ASN A 23 -6.99 4.80 20.33
N CYS A 24 -7.18 6.12 20.46
CA CYS A 24 -6.60 7.13 19.61
C CYS A 24 -5.69 8.04 20.43
N VAL A 25 -4.57 8.43 19.84
CA VAL A 25 -3.63 9.39 20.40
C VAL A 25 -3.89 10.75 19.75
N ILE A 26 -4.22 11.73 20.59
CA ILE A 26 -4.49 13.10 20.17
C ILE A 26 -3.19 13.88 20.20
N ILE A 27 -2.83 14.43 19.05
CA ILE A 27 -1.64 15.23 18.85
C ILE A 27 -2.00 16.68 18.52
N GLU A 28 -1.18 17.60 19.02
CA GLU A 28 -1.24 18.99 18.59
C GLU A 28 -0.19 19.24 17.50
N THR A 29 -0.66 19.64 16.32
CA THR A 29 0.16 19.97 15.15
C THR A 29 0.12 21.48 14.89
N GLY A 30 1.14 21.98 14.21
CA GLY A 30 1.24 23.39 13.83
C GLY A 30 1.92 24.29 14.87
N HIS A 31 2.73 25.23 14.38
CA HIS A 31 3.48 26.17 15.23
C HIS A 31 2.71 27.47 15.49
N VAL A 32 2.03 28.00 14.47
CA VAL A 32 1.29 29.28 14.53
C VAL A 32 -0.21 29.04 14.72
N PHE A 33 -0.79 28.14 13.91
CA PHE A 33 -2.16 27.67 14.07
C PHE A 33 -2.11 26.27 14.63
N LYS A 34 -2.46 26.15 15.92
CA LYS A 34 -2.49 24.86 16.60
C LYS A 34 -3.78 24.16 16.25
N THR A 35 -3.68 23.07 15.50
CA THR A 35 -4.80 22.15 15.26
C THR A 35 -4.55 20.87 16.03
N LYS A 36 -5.64 20.21 16.41
CA LYS A 36 -5.59 18.92 17.09
C LYS A 36 -6.08 17.86 16.12
N HIS A 37 -5.29 16.81 15.99
CA HIS A 37 -5.56 15.67 15.15
C HIS A 37 -5.44 14.41 16.00
N ALA A 38 -6.11 13.35 15.60
CA ALA A 38 -6.06 12.08 16.29
C ALA A 38 -5.54 11.00 15.37
N ILE A 39 -4.68 10.14 15.92
CA ILE A 39 -4.10 9.00 15.21
C ILE A 39 -4.48 7.73 15.99
N PRO A 40 -5.10 6.73 15.35
CA PRO A 40 -5.37 5.44 15.98
C PRO A 40 -4.07 4.77 16.44
N ARG A 41 -4.11 4.12 17.61
CA ARG A 41 -2.94 3.49 18.22
C ARG A 41 -2.36 2.35 17.35
N GLU A 42 -3.18 1.75 16.49
CA GLU A 42 -2.80 0.73 15.51
C GLU A 42 -1.72 1.21 14.54
N PHE A 43 -1.68 2.51 14.25
CA PHE A 43 -0.67 3.10 13.36
C PHE A 43 0.51 3.68 14.13
N LEU A 44 0.55 3.53 15.46
CA LEU A 44 1.57 4.09 16.32
C LEU A 44 2.41 2.98 16.95
N HIS A 45 3.72 3.13 16.83
CA HIS A 45 4.70 2.22 17.42
C HIS A 45 5.63 2.99 18.35
N GLU A 46 5.82 2.48 19.55
CA GLU A 46 6.81 3.01 20.49
C GLU A 46 8.21 2.56 20.04
N GLY A 47 9.15 3.50 19.91
CA GLY A 47 10.55 3.21 19.57
C GLY A 47 11.49 4.27 20.14
N ASP A 48 12.62 3.87 20.73
CA ASP A 48 13.70 4.75 21.24
C ASP A 48 13.26 6.05 21.98
N GLY A 49 12.13 6.01 22.71
CA GLY A 49 11.60 7.16 23.46
C GLY A 49 10.72 8.13 22.66
N GLU A 50 10.44 7.83 21.38
CA GLU A 50 9.52 8.54 20.49
C GLU A 50 8.36 7.64 20.04
N LEU A 51 7.28 8.28 19.57
CA LEU A 51 6.14 7.58 18.96
C LEU A 51 6.26 7.70 17.44
N ARG A 52 6.41 6.56 16.75
CA ARG A 52 6.49 6.50 15.29
C ARG A 52 5.15 6.14 14.70
N ALA A 53 4.62 7.02 13.87
CA ALA A 53 3.41 6.78 13.10
C ALA A 53 3.76 6.16 11.74
N THR A 54 3.07 5.10 11.32
CA THR A 54 3.26 4.48 9.99
C THR A 54 2.59 5.25 8.86
N VAL A 55 1.93 6.37 9.18
CA VAL A 55 1.24 7.24 8.23
C VAL A 55 2.09 8.46 7.90
N THR A 56 1.93 9.01 6.69
CA THR A 56 2.62 10.23 6.26
C THR A 56 1.99 11.47 6.91
N LYS A 57 2.72 12.58 6.87
CA LYS A 57 2.24 13.85 7.45
C LYS A 57 0.95 14.32 6.79
N ASP A 58 0.83 14.21 5.46
CA ASP A 58 -0.34 14.67 4.71
C ASP A 58 -1.61 13.92 5.12
N VAL A 59 -1.53 12.62 5.37
CA VAL A 59 -2.67 11.81 5.85
C VAL A 59 -3.16 12.30 7.22
N VAL A 60 -2.24 12.73 8.08
CA VAL A 60 -2.58 13.28 9.40
C VAL A 60 -3.11 14.71 9.30
N ASP A 61 -2.58 15.54 8.41
CA ASP A 61 -3.06 16.92 8.21
C ASP A 61 -4.48 16.96 7.62
N ASP A 62 -4.78 16.01 6.71
CA ASP A 62 -6.11 15.82 6.11
C ASP A 62 -7.12 15.19 7.08
N SER A 63 -6.65 14.65 8.20
CA SER A 63 -7.55 14.04 9.20
C SER A 63 -8.52 15.06 9.81
N PRO A 64 -9.73 14.63 10.20
CA PRO A 64 -10.69 15.51 10.84
C PRO A 64 -10.10 16.19 12.07
N LYS A 65 -10.29 17.51 12.15
CA LYS A 65 -9.88 18.30 13.32
C LYS A 65 -10.73 17.87 14.51
N VAL A 66 -10.06 17.51 15.59
CA VAL A 66 -10.73 17.03 16.81
C VAL A 66 -10.72 18.10 17.89
N ASP A 67 -11.88 18.32 18.49
CA ASP A 67 -12.02 19.13 19.71
C ASP A 67 -12.20 18.18 20.89
N LEU A 68 -11.53 18.47 22.01
CA LEU A 68 -11.64 17.64 23.23
C LEU A 68 -13.08 17.62 23.80
N GLU A 69 -13.89 18.63 23.47
CA GLU A 69 -15.29 18.74 23.88
C GLU A 69 -16.25 17.98 22.95
N ASN A 70 -15.92 17.87 21.65
CA ASN A 70 -16.74 17.19 20.63
C ASN A 70 -15.94 16.05 19.99
N TRP A 71 -15.45 15.15 20.82
CA TRP A 71 -14.63 14.02 20.41
C TRP A 71 -15.46 12.96 19.66
N ASP A 72 -15.09 12.66 18.42
CA ASP A 72 -15.65 11.56 17.63
C ASP A 72 -14.54 10.63 17.12
N CYS A 73 -14.29 9.56 17.87
CA CYS A 73 -13.34 8.52 17.50
C CYS A 73 -13.76 7.78 16.21
N SER A 74 -15.07 7.68 15.93
CA SER A 74 -15.57 6.92 14.77
C SER A 74 -15.21 7.62 13.47
N ALA A 75 -15.33 8.95 13.42
CA ALA A 75 -14.93 9.75 12.26
C ALA A 75 -13.43 9.64 11.96
N VAL A 76 -12.60 9.62 13.00
CA VAL A 76 -11.14 9.42 12.88
C VAL A 76 -10.86 8.02 12.33
N ARG A 77 -11.44 6.97 12.93
CA ARG A 77 -11.21 5.58 12.50
C ARG A 77 -11.70 5.33 11.06
N LEU A 78 -12.79 5.97 10.65
CA LEU A 78 -13.28 5.95 9.28
C LEU A 78 -12.28 6.60 8.30
N HIS A 79 -11.71 7.75 8.66
CA HIS A 79 -10.68 8.43 7.85
C HIS A 79 -9.46 7.53 7.60
N TYR A 80 -9.04 6.80 8.62
CA TYR A 80 -7.92 5.86 8.52
C TYR A 80 -8.32 4.48 7.95
N GLY A 81 -9.56 4.31 7.51
CA GLY A 81 -10.05 3.05 6.93
C GLY A 81 -10.12 1.86 7.89
N LEU A 82 -10.09 2.12 9.21
CA LEU A 82 -10.25 1.08 10.22
C LEU A 82 -11.73 0.72 10.43
N ASP A 83 -12.61 1.69 10.26
CA ASP A 83 -14.05 1.52 10.30
C ASP A 83 -14.65 1.96 8.97
N GLY A 84 -15.82 1.42 8.62
CA GLY A 84 -16.57 1.84 7.44
C GLY A 84 -17.22 0.66 6.72
N PRO A 85 -18.20 0.93 5.83
CA PRO A 85 -18.64 -0.07 4.89
C PRO A 85 -17.48 -0.30 3.92
N PHE A 86 -16.74 -1.38 4.12
CA PHE A 86 -15.90 -1.91 3.07
C PHE A 86 -16.86 -2.38 1.98
N GLU A 87 -17.08 -1.55 0.95
CA GLU A 87 -17.70 -2.00 -0.29
C GLU A 87 -16.71 -2.97 -0.95
N VAL A 88 -16.76 -4.21 -0.47
CA VAL A 88 -16.19 -5.35 -1.17
C VAL A 88 -17.12 -5.59 -2.33
N ASP A 89 -16.63 -5.40 -3.56
CA ASP A 89 -17.37 -5.81 -4.74
C ASP A 89 -17.81 -7.27 -4.53
N SER A 90 -19.13 -7.46 -4.50
CA SER A 90 -19.73 -8.74 -4.14
C SER A 90 -19.49 -9.80 -5.22
N ASP A 91 -19.06 -9.38 -6.42
CA ASP A 91 -18.65 -10.28 -7.48
C ASP A 91 -17.15 -10.14 -7.80
N PRO A 92 -16.28 -10.94 -7.14
CA PRO A 92 -14.84 -10.95 -7.44
C PRO A 92 -14.53 -11.38 -8.89
N ASN A 93 -15.53 -11.89 -9.63
CA ASN A 93 -15.42 -12.26 -11.03
C ASN A 93 -15.98 -11.21 -12.01
N SER A 94 -16.54 -10.09 -11.52
CA SER A 94 -17.01 -9.00 -12.39
C SER A 94 -15.86 -8.17 -12.98
N LEU A 95 -14.64 -8.38 -12.51
CA LEU A 95 -13.46 -7.75 -13.10
C LEU A 95 -13.15 -8.42 -14.45
N ASP A 96 -13.14 -7.61 -15.52
CA ASP A 96 -12.54 -7.95 -16.82
C ASP A 96 -11.04 -8.25 -16.62
N ASN A 97 -10.74 -9.43 -16.09
CA ASN A 97 -9.38 -9.92 -15.94
C ASN A 97 -8.86 -10.39 -17.32
N ALA A 98 -7.54 -10.52 -17.43
CA ALA A 98 -6.89 -10.86 -18.70
C ALA A 98 -7.41 -12.20 -19.28
N GLU A 99 -7.83 -13.14 -18.43
CA GLU A 99 -8.38 -14.43 -18.85
C GLU A 99 -9.78 -14.29 -19.46
N THR A 100 -10.68 -13.53 -18.84
CA THR A 100 -12.03 -13.26 -19.35
C THR A 100 -11.98 -12.44 -20.65
N ALA A 101 -11.07 -11.48 -20.73
CA ALA A 101 -10.83 -10.69 -21.94
C ALA A 101 -10.30 -11.57 -23.09
N ALA A 102 -9.37 -12.48 -22.82
CA ALA A 102 -8.85 -13.42 -23.82
C ALA A 102 -9.94 -14.34 -24.36
N ALA A 103 -10.75 -14.94 -23.47
CA ALA A 103 -11.85 -15.81 -23.86
C ALA A 103 -12.90 -15.07 -24.72
N ARG A 104 -13.25 -13.82 -24.37
CA ARG A 104 -14.17 -12.99 -25.16
C ARG A 104 -13.58 -12.60 -26.53
N ALA A 105 -12.27 -12.35 -26.60
CA ALA A 105 -11.55 -12.06 -27.83
C ALA A 105 -11.29 -13.30 -28.71
N GLY A 106 -11.73 -14.49 -28.27
CA GLY A 106 -11.46 -15.76 -28.96
C GLY A 106 -9.98 -16.17 -28.92
N MET A 107 -9.21 -15.63 -27.96
CA MET A 107 -7.82 -15.99 -27.73
C MET A 107 -7.72 -17.11 -26.70
N PRO A 108 -6.76 -18.04 -26.85
CA PRO A 108 -6.55 -19.11 -25.88
C PRO A 108 -6.10 -18.54 -24.54
N THR A 109 -6.75 -18.96 -23.46
CA THR A 109 -6.44 -18.55 -22.09
C THR A 109 -5.10 -19.12 -21.62
N ALA A 110 -4.46 -18.50 -20.63
CA ALA A 110 -3.19 -18.99 -20.09
C ALA A 110 -3.23 -20.44 -19.57
N PRO A 111 -4.31 -20.94 -18.95
CA PRO A 111 -4.47 -22.37 -18.64
C PRO A 111 -4.51 -23.26 -19.89
N GLU A 112 -5.21 -22.85 -20.95
CA GLU A 112 -5.29 -23.60 -22.21
C GLU A 112 -3.93 -23.68 -22.91
N GLN A 113 -3.18 -22.57 -22.94
CA GLN A 113 -1.81 -22.53 -23.48
C GLN A 113 -0.88 -23.46 -22.69
N ARG A 114 -0.99 -23.48 -21.36
CA ARG A 114 -0.22 -24.40 -20.51
C ARG A 114 -0.57 -25.87 -20.78
N LEU A 115 -1.84 -26.16 -21.01
CA LEU A 115 -2.31 -27.51 -21.34
C LEU A 115 -1.81 -27.94 -22.73
N ASP A 116 -1.82 -27.05 -23.72
CA ASP A 116 -1.36 -27.37 -25.09
C ASP A 116 0.16 -27.67 -25.14
N VAL A 117 0.95 -26.89 -24.38
CA VAL A 117 2.38 -27.16 -24.20
C VAL A 117 2.62 -28.50 -23.49
N MET A 118 1.80 -28.86 -22.50
CA MET A 118 1.89 -30.16 -21.83
C MET A 118 1.45 -31.32 -22.73
N GLU A 119 0.42 -31.14 -23.56
CA GLU A 119 -0.11 -32.15 -24.48
C GLU A 119 0.76 -32.27 -25.76
N ASN A 120 1.75 -31.38 -25.93
CA ASN A 120 2.71 -31.36 -27.04
C ASN A 120 2.01 -31.39 -28.41
N LYS A 121 0.92 -30.61 -28.53
CA LYS A 121 0.08 -30.55 -29.73
C LYS A 121 0.72 -29.74 -30.85
N ASP A 122 1.53 -28.75 -30.50
CA ASP A 122 2.27 -27.90 -31.44
C ASP A 122 3.78 -28.26 -31.51
N ARG A 123 4.10 -29.44 -32.04
CA ARG A 123 5.50 -29.86 -32.30
C ARG A 123 6.23 -29.02 -33.36
N ASN A 124 5.51 -28.15 -34.09
CA ASN A 124 6.05 -27.39 -35.21
C ASN A 124 5.88 -25.86 -35.06
N ALA A 125 5.26 -25.38 -33.98
CA ALA A 125 5.26 -23.96 -33.65
C ALA A 125 6.51 -23.64 -32.82
N LEU A 126 7.65 -23.47 -33.52
CA LEU A 126 8.77 -22.80 -32.88
C LEU A 126 8.27 -21.41 -32.46
N PRO A 127 8.37 -21.02 -31.17
CA PRO A 127 8.08 -19.65 -30.80
C PRO A 127 8.96 -18.76 -31.66
N ALA A 128 8.38 -17.76 -32.32
CA ALA A 128 9.15 -16.81 -33.11
C ALA A 128 10.22 -16.20 -32.22
N VAL A 129 11.46 -16.66 -32.38
CA VAL A 129 12.62 -16.15 -31.65
C VAL A 129 12.83 -14.72 -32.13
N HIS A 130 12.16 -13.78 -31.49
CA HIS A 130 12.57 -12.39 -31.56
C HIS A 130 13.97 -12.35 -30.96
N GLU A 131 14.91 -11.75 -31.69
CA GLU A 131 16.33 -11.71 -31.34
C GLU A 131 16.48 -11.47 -29.84
N ARG A 132 16.93 -12.52 -29.13
CA ARG A 132 17.06 -12.46 -27.68
C ARG A 132 18.06 -11.35 -27.39
N GLN A 133 17.73 -10.46 -26.45
CA GLN A 133 18.74 -9.58 -25.87
C GLN A 133 19.96 -10.41 -25.47
N ALA A 134 21.15 -9.92 -25.81
CA ALA A 134 22.43 -10.63 -25.77
C ALA A 134 22.77 -11.33 -24.44
N ASN A 135 22.06 -11.00 -23.35
CA ASN A 135 22.18 -11.62 -22.04
C ASN A 135 21.85 -13.13 -22.01
N ALA A 136 21.17 -13.66 -23.03
CA ALA A 136 20.91 -15.10 -23.13
C ALA A 136 22.10 -15.91 -23.67
N ALA A 137 23.11 -15.27 -24.29
CA ALA A 137 24.27 -15.94 -24.86
C ALA A 137 25.46 -16.06 -23.88
N ASP A 138 25.47 -15.26 -22.81
CA ASP A 138 26.49 -15.30 -21.75
C ASP A 138 25.82 -15.10 -20.37
N PRO A 139 25.23 -16.15 -19.78
CA PRO A 139 24.55 -16.03 -18.48
C PRO A 139 25.51 -15.74 -17.32
N ALA A 140 26.83 -15.80 -17.57
CA ALA A 140 27.87 -15.55 -16.57
C ALA A 140 28.55 -14.17 -16.74
N GLY A 141 28.25 -13.40 -17.80
CA GLY A 141 28.84 -12.08 -18.04
C GLY A 141 30.36 -12.09 -18.22
N THR A 142 30.90 -13.21 -18.70
CA THR A 142 32.34 -13.47 -18.79
C THR A 142 33.03 -12.65 -19.88
N THR A 143 32.31 -12.23 -20.93
CA THR A 143 32.92 -11.48 -22.05
C THR A 143 32.75 -9.96 -21.96
N SER A 144 32.14 -9.42 -20.90
CA SER A 144 31.93 -7.96 -20.76
C SER A 144 33.17 -7.18 -20.33
N ASN A 145 34.32 -7.83 -20.06
CA ASN A 145 35.57 -7.17 -19.63
C ASN A 145 36.81 -7.71 -20.34
N LEU A 146 36.79 -7.85 -21.67
CA LEU A 146 38.02 -7.79 -22.45
C LEU A 146 37.93 -6.65 -23.46
N ASP A 147 38.94 -5.78 -23.34
CA ASP A 147 39.30 -4.60 -24.13
C ASP A 147 38.89 -4.63 -25.61
#